data_AF-A0A6B3HMI4-F1
#
_entry.id   AF-A0A6B3HMI4-F1
#
_cell.length_a   1.000
_cell.length_b   1.000
_cell.length_c   1.000
_cell.angle_alpha   90.00
_cell.angle_beta   90.00
_cell.angle_gamma   90.00
#
_symmetry.space_group_name_H-M   'P 1'
#
loop_
_entity.id
_entity.type
_entity.pdbx_description
1 polymer ?
#
loop_
_entity_poly.entity_id
_entity_poly.type
_entity_poly.pdbx_seq_one_letter_code
_entity_poly.pdbx_strand_id
1 'polypeptide(L)'
;MSEIPGTTGDVVWQSSPPGSIYDYIRVASFSIGPDGLIEQWSRRAAGLFGMAADEAIGRDPVDAFMPAELRSDGHRRVGEILDGKEWT
;
A
#
# COMPACT_ATOMS: atom_id res chain seq x y z
N MET A 1 -29.70 -12.13 7.49
CA MET A 1 -28.49 -11.84 6.70
C MET A 1 -28.61 -10.41 6.24
N SER A 2 -28.01 -9.48 6.98
CA SER A 2 -27.98 -8.06 6.60
C SER A 2 -26.60 -7.77 6.05
N GLU A 3 -26.59 -7.39 4.79
CA GLU A 3 -25.47 -6.79 4.07
C GLU A 3 -25.03 -5.54 4.84
N ILE A 4 -23.72 -5.37 5.02
CA ILE A 4 -23.13 -4.21 5.70
C ILE A 4 -22.73 -3.20 4.62
N PRO A 5 -23.49 -2.11 4.41
CA PRO A 5 -23.10 -1.05 3.48
C PRO A 5 -21.99 -0.21 4.11
N GLY A 6 -20.77 -0.30 3.57
CA GLY A 6 -19.63 0.48 4.04
C GLY A 6 -18.28 0.02 3.51
N THR A 7 -18.18 -0.27 2.21
CA THR A 7 -16.89 -0.36 1.51
C THR A 7 -16.27 1.03 1.43
N THR A 8 -15.26 1.30 2.25
CA THR A 8 -14.16 2.23 1.91
C THR A 8 -12.96 1.82 2.79
N GLY A 9 -11.92 1.25 2.17
CA GLY A 9 -10.72 0.73 2.84
C GLY A 9 -9.99 1.73 3.76
N ASP A 10 -10.30 3.02 3.66
CA ASP A 10 -9.74 4.12 4.45
C ASP A 10 -9.96 3.95 5.97
N VAL A 11 -11.03 3.27 6.40
CA VAL A 11 -11.41 3.18 7.82
C VAL A 11 -10.57 2.15 8.59
N VAL A 12 -10.11 1.07 7.97
CA VAL A 12 -9.49 -0.05 8.70
C VAL A 12 -8.12 0.32 9.29
N TRP A 13 -7.36 1.19 8.62
CA TRP A 13 -6.07 1.66 9.11
C TRP A 13 -6.17 2.84 10.08
N GLN A 14 -7.25 3.63 9.98
CA GLN A 14 -7.46 4.80 10.85
C GLN A 14 -8.27 4.49 12.11
N SER A 15 -9.14 3.48 12.09
CA SER A 15 -10.06 3.12 13.19
C SER A 15 -9.84 1.69 13.67
N SER A 16 -8.58 1.32 13.90
CA SER A 16 -8.29 0.13 14.68
C SER A 16 -8.82 0.30 16.11
N PRO A 17 -9.45 -0.72 16.72
CA PRO A 17 -9.87 -0.65 18.12
C PRO A 17 -8.66 -0.33 19.04
N PRO A 18 -8.87 0.40 20.14
CA PRO A 18 -7.81 0.67 21.12
C PRO A 18 -7.10 -0.63 21.53
N GLY A 19 -5.78 -0.68 21.39
CA GLY A 19 -4.96 -1.87 21.68
C GLY A 19 -4.61 -2.74 20.47
N SER A 20 -5.05 -2.38 19.26
CA SER A 20 -4.56 -2.99 18.01
C SER A 20 -3.08 -2.70 17.81
N ILE A 21 -2.36 -3.65 17.21
CA ILE A 21 -0.95 -3.45 16.81
C ILE A 21 -0.79 -2.19 15.93
N TYR A 22 -1.80 -1.85 15.12
CA TYR A 22 -1.81 -0.67 14.26
C TYR A 22 -1.88 0.67 15.03
N ASP A 23 -2.36 0.68 16.27
CA ASP A 23 -2.30 1.85 17.17
C ASP A 23 -0.85 2.17 17.57
N TYR A 24 -0.03 1.13 17.70
CA TYR A 24 1.39 1.22 18.07
C TYR A 24 2.33 1.33 16.87
N ILE A 25 1.96 0.76 15.73
CA ILE A 25 2.76 0.84 14.50
C ILE A 25 2.57 2.23 13.86
N ARG A 26 3.41 3.17 14.29
CA ARG A 26 3.53 4.51 13.70
C ARG A 26 4.40 4.51 12.44
N VAL A 27 4.25 3.52 11.56
CA VAL A 27 5.05 3.44 10.32
C VAL A 27 4.33 4.07 9.14
N ALA A 28 5.10 4.54 8.17
CA ALA A 28 4.60 4.83 6.84
C ALA A 28 4.27 3.49 6.15
N SER A 29 3.03 3.36 5.69
CA SER A 29 2.57 2.18 4.96
C SER A 29 1.70 2.55 3.76
N PHE A 30 1.70 1.67 2.76
CA PHE A 30 0.84 1.67 1.59
C PHE A 30 0.57 0.23 1.15
N SER A 31 -0.45 0.01 0.33
CA SER A 31 -0.75 -1.30 -0.26
C SER A 31 -0.64 -1.25 -1.78
N ILE A 32 -0.34 -2.41 -2.36
CA ILE A 32 -0.31 -2.62 -3.81
C ILE A 32 -1.51 -3.49 -4.16
N GLY A 33 -2.31 -3.03 -5.13
CA GLY A 33 -3.45 -3.75 -5.67
C GLY A 33 -3.04 -4.92 -6.57
N PRO A 34 -4.01 -5.74 -7.03
CA PRO A 34 -3.73 -6.87 -7.92
C PRO A 34 -3.21 -6.46 -9.30
N ASP A 35 -3.38 -5.20 -9.68
CA ASP A 35 -2.84 -4.58 -10.89
C ASP A 35 -1.39 -4.08 -10.72
N GLY A 36 -0.82 -4.21 -9.53
CA GLY A 36 0.52 -3.72 -9.21
C GLY A 36 0.59 -2.23 -8.91
N LEU A 37 -0.55 -1.54 -8.83
CA LEU A 37 -0.60 -0.11 -8.54
C LEU A 37 -0.86 0.15 -7.06
N ILE A 38 -0.50 1.33 -6.57
CA ILE A 38 -0.77 1.73 -5.19
C ILE A 38 -2.30 1.88 -5.02
N GLU A 39 -2.88 1.11 -4.09
CA GLU A 39 -4.33 1.12 -3.84
C GLU A 39 -4.69 1.88 -2.55
N GLN A 40 -3.79 1.90 -1.56
CA GLN A 40 -3.98 2.64 -0.31
C GLN A 40 -2.73 3.37 0.13
N TRP A 41 -2.91 4.52 0.77
CA TRP A 41 -1.82 5.40 1.20
C TRP A 41 -2.07 5.98 2.59
N SER A 42 -1.21 5.68 3.55
CA SER A 42 -1.36 6.22 4.91
C SER A 42 -0.96 7.70 5.00
N ARG A 43 -1.54 8.45 5.94
CA ARG A 43 -1.09 9.82 6.28
C ARG A 43 0.40 9.90 6.63
N ARG A 44 0.94 8.84 7.22
CA ARG A 44 2.38 8.76 7.55
C ARG A 44 3.23 8.52 6.31
N ALA A 45 2.76 7.75 5.33
CA ALA A 45 3.41 7.64 4.03
C ALA A 45 3.42 8.99 3.32
N ALA A 46 2.33 9.75 3.38
CA ALA A 46 2.32 11.12 2.85
C ALA A 46 3.37 12.02 3.51
N GLY A 47 3.49 11.95 4.84
CA GLY A 47 4.53 12.68 5.57
C GLY A 47 5.96 12.22 5.26
N LEU A 48 6.19 10.91 5.07
CA LEU A 48 7.52 10.36 4.83
C LEU A 48 8.00 10.59 3.39
N PHE A 49 7.15 10.33 2.41
CA PHE A 49 7.49 10.41 0.99
C PHE A 49 7.17 11.78 0.38
N GLY A 50 6.48 12.66 1.11
CA GLY A 50 6.11 13.98 0.63
C GLY A 50 5.10 13.98 -0.52
N MET A 51 4.32 12.90 -0.65
CA MET A 51 3.33 12.68 -1.71
C MET A 51 1.95 12.52 -1.10
N ALA A 52 0.98 13.35 -1.53
CA ALA A 52 -0.38 13.22 -1.06
C ALA A 52 -1.03 11.92 -1.55
N ALA A 53 -2.10 11.47 -0.88
CA ALA A 53 -2.76 10.22 -1.26
C ALA A 53 -3.30 10.28 -2.70
N ASP A 54 -3.89 11.41 -3.09
CA ASP A 54 -4.41 11.64 -4.45
C ASP A 54 -3.34 11.61 -5.54
N GLU A 55 -2.08 11.86 -5.19
CA GLU A 55 -0.93 11.75 -6.12
C GLU A 55 -0.33 10.34 -6.15
N ALA A 56 -0.48 9.59 -5.06
CA ALA A 56 0.10 8.26 -4.89
C ALA A 56 -0.81 7.15 -5.42
N ILE A 57 -2.11 7.22 -5.18
CA ILE A 57 -3.06 6.18 -5.60
C ILE A 57 -3.05 6.04 -7.13
N GLY A 58 -3.00 4.79 -7.61
CA GLY A 58 -2.93 4.46 -9.03
C GLY A 58 -1.55 4.59 -9.65
N ARG A 59 -0.53 4.98 -8.88
CA ARG A 59 0.85 5.06 -9.36
C ARG A 59 1.55 3.71 -9.21
N ASP A 60 2.49 3.45 -10.12
CA ASP A 60 3.42 2.33 -10.01
C ASP A 60 4.44 2.60 -8.88
N PRO A 61 4.52 1.74 -7.85
CA PRO A 61 5.41 1.94 -6.70
C PRO A 61 6.90 1.76 -7.05
N VAL A 62 7.22 0.95 -8.06
CA VAL A 62 8.59 0.72 -8.52
C VAL A 62 9.10 1.95 -9.26
N ASP A 63 8.30 2.54 -10.14
CA ASP A 63 8.66 3.78 -10.83
C ASP A 63 8.74 4.96 -9.83
N ALA A 64 7.81 5.04 -8.88
CA ALA A 64 7.75 6.12 -7.90
C ALA A 64 8.95 6.15 -6.93
N PHE A 65 9.46 4.99 -6.51
CA PHE A 65 10.39 4.92 -5.37
C PHE A 65 11.74 4.25 -5.66
N MET A 66 11.90 3.54 -6.78
CA MET A 66 13.17 2.87 -7.09
C MET A 66 14.03 3.65 -8.10
N PRO A 67 15.37 3.67 -7.92
CA PRO A 67 16.31 4.12 -8.94
C PRO A 67 16.08 3.39 -10.26
N ALA A 68 16.27 4.07 -11.39
CA ALA A 68 15.92 3.53 -12.72
C ALA A 68 16.61 2.19 -13.02
N GLU A 69 17.86 2.06 -12.59
CA GLU A 69 18.68 0.84 -12.75
C GLU A 69 18.11 -0.38 -12.01
N LEU A 70 17.27 -0.18 -10.98
CA LEU A 70 16.66 -1.26 -10.19
C LEU A 70 15.22 -1.56 -10.58
N ARG A 71 14.59 -0.76 -11.46
CA ARG A 71 13.15 -0.88 -11.75
C ARG A 71 12.80 -2.19 -12.41
N SER A 72 13.61 -2.68 -13.35
CA SER A 72 13.38 -3.97 -14.01
C SER A 72 13.29 -5.13 -13.01
N ASP A 73 14.22 -5.17 -12.04
CA ASP A 73 14.20 -6.17 -10.96
C ASP A 73 13.02 -5.95 -10.00
N GLY A 74 12.71 -4.69 -9.68
CA GLY A 74 11.55 -4.33 -8.86
C GLY A 74 10.23 -4.80 -9.47
N HIS A 75 10.00 -4.51 -10.74
CA HIS A 75 8.80 -4.92 -11.50
C HIS A 75 8.68 -6.44 -11.56
N ARG A 76 9.79 -7.13 -11.85
CA ARG A 76 9.82 -8.59 -11.83
C ARG A 76 9.42 -9.13 -10.46
N ARG A 77 9.94 -8.55 -9.38
CA ARG A 77 9.64 -8.99 -8.02
C ARG A 77 8.19 -8.75 -7.62
N VAL A 78 7.64 -7.58 -7.95
CA VAL A 78 6.22 -7.29 -7.75
C VAL A 78 5.35 -8.30 -8.51
N GLY A 79 5.69 -8.60 -9.76
CA GLY A 79 5.00 -9.61 -10.56
C GLY A 79 5.01 -11.00 -9.91
N GLU A 80 6.16 -11.45 -9.38
CA GLU A 80 6.25 -12.74 -8.66
C GLU A 80 5.40 -12.78 -7.40
N ILE A 81 5.36 -11.68 -6.63
CA ILE A 81 4.55 -11.58 -5.41
C ILE A 81 3.05 -11.66 -5.75
N LEU A 82 2.62 -10.96 -6.79
CA LEU A 82 1.21 -10.94 -7.22
C LEU A 82 0.77 -12.25 -7.88
N ASP A 83 1.70 -12.98 -8.52
CA ASP A 83 1.50 -14.35 -9.02
C ASP A 83 1.39 -15.40 -7.89
N GLY A 84 1.58 -14.98 -6.62
CA GLY A 84 1.49 -15.86 -5.47
C GLY A 84 2.68 -16.80 -5.31
N LYS A 85 3.83 -16.50 -5.92
CA LYS A 85 5.05 -17.29 -5.70
C LYS A 85 5.56 -17.07 -4.28
N GLU A 86 5.63 -18.16 -3.53
CA GLU A 86 6.23 -18.19 -2.21
C GLU A 86 7.71 -17.81 -2.28
N TRP A 87 8.17 -17.02 -1.32
CA TRP A 87 9.57 -16.62 -1.20
C TRP A 87 10.39 -17.85 -0.75
N THR A 88 10.99 -18.59 -1.68
CA THR A 88 11.98 -19.65 -1.37
C THR A 88 13.43 -19.16 -1.47
#